data_AF-A0A8J9SGU0-F1
#
_entry.id   AF-A0A8J9SGU0-F1
#
_cell.length_a   1.000
_cell.length_b   1.000
_cell.length_c   1.000
_cell.angle_alpha   90.00
_cell.angle_beta   90.00
_cell.angle_gamma   90.00
#
_symmetry.space_group_name_H-M   'P 1'
#
loop_
_entity.id
_entity.type
_entity.pdbx_description
1 polymer ?
#
loop_
_entity_poly.entity_id
_entity_poly.type
_entity_poly.pdbx_seq_one_letter_code
_entity_poly.pdbx_strand_id
1 'polypeptide(L)'
;MRRQGDRASRVSPRAGLEIDWSDPDTLIGVAGGVLGLLVGIGAPLFYISRDELDEQRLEELRELNRQTFKETGEYLSEEEIKAFRQPRWTDRREFQDDD
;
A
#
# COMPACT_ATOMS: atom_id res chain seq x y z
N MET A 1 7.80 -1.72 -65.49
CA MET A 1 6.92 -1.24 -64.40
C MET A 1 5.67 -2.13 -64.32
N ARG A 2 5.52 -2.95 -63.26
CA ARG A 2 4.26 -3.65 -62.94
C ARG A 2 3.92 -3.35 -61.47
N ARG A 3 2.70 -2.83 -61.26
CA ARG A 3 2.13 -2.47 -59.97
C ARG A 3 1.71 -3.72 -59.17
N GLN A 4 1.97 -3.62 -57.86
CA GLN A 4 1.27 -4.16 -56.69
C GLN A 4 0.42 -5.45 -56.84
N GLY A 5 0.76 -6.42 -56.00
CA GLY A 5 -0.23 -7.28 -55.35
C GLY A 5 -0.09 -7.08 -53.85
N ASP A 6 -0.98 -6.29 -53.24
CA ASP A 6 -1.12 -6.17 -51.80
C ASP A 6 -1.39 -7.57 -51.21
N ARG A 7 -0.40 -8.12 -50.50
CA ARG A 7 -0.63 -9.28 -49.63
C ARG A 7 -1.41 -8.78 -48.42
N ALA A 8 -2.73 -8.73 -48.56
CA ALA A 8 -3.63 -8.59 -47.42
C ALA A 8 -3.30 -9.72 -46.44
N SER A 9 -2.70 -9.36 -45.30
CA SER A 9 -2.46 -10.25 -44.18
C SER A 9 -3.82 -10.76 -43.70
N ARG A 10 -4.12 -12.03 -44.00
CA ARG A 10 -5.30 -12.70 -43.46
C ARG A 10 -5.06 -12.90 -41.97
N VAL A 11 -5.56 -11.97 -41.16
CA VAL A 11 -5.65 -12.15 -39.72
C VAL A 11 -6.74 -13.20 -39.50
N SER A 12 -6.36 -14.35 -38.93
CA SER A 12 -7.33 -15.39 -38.55
C SER A 12 -8.35 -14.79 -37.57
N PRO A 13 -9.65 -15.10 -37.71
CA PRO A 13 -10.65 -14.62 -36.76
C PRO A 13 -10.29 -15.15 -35.36
N ARG A 14 -10.19 -14.25 -34.39
CA ARG A 14 -9.98 -14.64 -32.99
C ARG A 14 -11.26 -15.33 -32.51
N ALA A 15 -11.10 -16.48 -31.84
CA ALA A 15 -12.21 -17.11 -31.15
C ALA A 15 -12.77 -16.10 -30.14
N GLY A 16 -14.09 -15.84 -30.21
CA GLY A 16 -14.78 -15.04 -29.21
C GLY A 16 -14.76 -15.78 -27.89
N LEU A 17 -14.37 -15.10 -26.81
CA LEU A 17 -14.52 -15.65 -25.47
C LEU A 17 -15.96 -15.39 -25.04
N GLU A 18 -16.80 -16.42 -25.08
CA GLU A 18 -18.14 -16.38 -24.48
C GLU A 18 -18.00 -16.78 -23.01
N ILE A 19 -18.38 -15.88 -22.11
CA ILE A 19 -18.34 -16.12 -20.66
C ILE A 19 -19.75 -16.50 -20.20
N ASP A 20 -19.89 -17.69 -19.62
CA ASP A 20 -21.13 -18.12 -18.99
C ASP A 20 -21.16 -17.63 -17.53
N TRP A 21 -21.99 -16.63 -17.25
CA TRP A 21 -22.14 -16.06 -15.90
C TRP A 21 -23.09 -16.86 -15.00
N SER A 22 -23.76 -17.88 -15.53
CA SER A 22 -24.58 -18.80 -14.76
C SER A 22 -23.79 -19.98 -14.21
N ASP A 23 -22.60 -20.23 -14.77
CA ASP A 23 -21.68 -21.26 -14.32
C ASP A 23 -21.03 -20.87 -12.97
N PRO A 24 -21.23 -21.67 -11.91
CA PRO A 24 -20.61 -21.43 -10.61
C PRO A 24 -19.09 -21.36 -10.66
N ASP A 25 -18.43 -22.15 -11.51
CA ASP A 25 -16.97 -22.19 -11.59
C ASP A 25 -16.41 -20.89 -12.16
N THR A 26 -17.06 -20.35 -13.20
CA THR A 26 -16.77 -19.02 -13.75
C THR A 26 -16.91 -17.91 -12.71
N LEU A 27 -18.00 -17.93 -11.92
CA LEU A 27 -18.22 -16.95 -10.85
C LEU A 27 -17.15 -17.05 -9.75
N ILE A 28 -16.79 -18.27 -9.34
CA ILE A 28 -15.72 -18.50 -8.36
C ILE A 28 -14.38 -17.99 -8.89
N GLY A 29 -14.06 -18.25 -10.16
CA GLY A 29 -12.84 -17.77 -10.79
C GLY A 29 -12.74 -16.25 -10.81
N VAL A 30 -13.81 -15.57 -11.21
CA VAL A 30 -13.87 -14.10 -11.22
C VAL A 30 -13.79 -13.54 -9.80
N ALA A 31 -14.55 -14.08 -8.85
CA ALA A 31 -14.53 -13.65 -7.46
C ALA A 31 -13.14 -13.83 -6.83
N GLY A 32 -12.50 -14.97 -7.08
CA GLY A 32 -11.13 -15.24 -6.65
C GLY A 32 -10.12 -14.28 -7.27
N GLY A 33 -10.26 -13.97 -8.56
CA GLY A 33 -9.43 -12.98 -9.25
C GLY A 33 -9.55 -11.58 -8.65
N VAL A 34 -10.79 -11.12 -8.41
CA VAL A 34 -11.05 -9.82 -7.76
C VAL A 34 -10.49 -9.79 -6.35
N LEU A 35 -10.73 -10.83 -5.55
CA LEU A 35 -10.20 -10.92 -4.19
C LEU A 35 -8.66 -10.92 -4.19
N GLY A 36 -8.05 -11.66 -5.12
CA GLY A 36 -6.60 -11.68 -5.31
C GLY A 36 -6.03 -10.31 -5.63
N LEU A 37 -6.67 -9.54 -6.50
CA LEU A 37 -6.27 -8.16 -6.80
C LEU A 37 -6.44 -7.23 -5.59
N LEU A 38 -7.56 -7.33 -4.89
CA LEU A 38 -7.83 -6.53 -3.69
C LEU A 38 -6.80 -6.81 -2.59
N VAL A 39 -6.47 -8.07 -2.33
CA VAL A 39 -5.45 -8.43 -1.33
C VAL A 39 -4.05 -8.05 -1.82
N GLY A 40 -3.73 -8.34 -3.09
CA GLY A 40 -2.41 -8.10 -3.67
C GLY A 40 -2.02 -6.62 -3.73
N ILE A 41 -2.99 -5.72 -3.98
CA ILE A 41 -2.76 -4.28 -4.00
C ILE A 41 -3.07 -3.65 -2.63
N GLY A 42 -4.18 -4.06 -2.00
CA GLY A 42 -4.66 -3.47 -0.77
C GLY A 42 -3.77 -3.77 0.43
N ALA A 43 -3.18 -4.96 0.54
CA ALA A 43 -2.29 -5.27 1.66
C ALA A 43 -1.04 -4.37 1.67
N PRO A 44 -0.27 -4.20 0.58
CA PRO A 44 0.84 -3.24 0.54
C PRO A 44 0.43 -1.80 0.90
N LEU A 45 -0.67 -1.30 0.32
CA LEU A 45 -1.17 0.06 0.61
C LEU A 45 -1.58 0.22 2.08
N PHE A 46 -2.18 -0.81 2.67
CA PHE A 46 -2.53 -0.80 4.09
C PHE A 46 -1.29 -0.70 4.98
N TYR A 47 -0.21 -1.42 4.67
CA TYR A 47 1.03 -1.33 5.45
C TYR A 47 1.70 0.04 5.30
N ILE A 48 1.76 0.60 4.08
CA ILE A 48 2.31 1.92 3.82
C ILE A 48 1.55 3.00 4.59
N SER A 49 0.22 3.05 4.46
CA SER A 49 -0.61 4.04 5.17
C SER A 49 -0.48 3.93 6.69
N ARG A 50 -0.25 2.72 7.22
CA ARG A 50 -0.05 2.52 8.65
C ARG A 50 1.31 3.02 9.13
N ASP A 51 2.32 2.97 8.28
CA ASP A 51 3.64 3.53 8.56
C ASP A 51 3.61 5.07 8.51
N GLU A 52 2.97 5.66 7.50
CA GLU A 52 2.77 7.11 7.39
C GLU A 52 2.00 7.68 8.59
N LEU A 53 0.93 7.01 9.03
CA LEU A 53 0.19 7.41 10.24
C LEU A 53 1.04 7.30 11.51
N ASP A 54 1.96 6.36 11.55
CA ASP A 54 2.85 6.13 12.68
C ASP A 54 3.97 7.18 12.75
N GLU A 55 4.46 7.61 11.59
CA GLU A 55 5.36 8.77 11.45
C GLU A 55 4.68 10.07 11.86
N GLN A 56 3.45 10.31 11.42
CA GLN A 56 2.66 11.48 11.81
C GLN A 56 2.47 11.55 13.33
N ARG A 57 2.12 10.44 13.97
CA ARG A 57 2.00 10.38 15.45
C ARG A 57 3.32 10.66 16.17
N LEU A 58 4.46 10.25 15.60
CA LEU A 58 5.76 10.60 16.17
C LEU A 58 6.06 12.09 16.04
N GLU A 59 5.73 12.68 14.89
CA GLU A 59 5.92 14.11 14.67
C GLU A 59 5.06 14.92 15.64
N GLU A 60 3.78 14.58 15.76
CA GLU A 60 2.85 15.16 16.74
C GLU A 60 3.38 15.00 18.17
N LEU A 61 3.86 13.82 18.54
CA LEU A 61 4.42 13.56 19.87
C LEU A 61 5.68 14.41 20.13
N ARG A 62 6.57 14.54 19.14
CA ARG A 62 7.77 15.38 19.25
C ARG A 62 7.38 16.86 19.38
N GLU A 63 6.37 17.31 18.65
CA GLU A 63 5.87 18.66 18.77
C GLU A 63 5.26 18.92 20.14
N LEU A 64 4.39 18.03 20.60
CA LEU A 64 3.79 18.09 21.93
C LEU A 64 4.89 18.14 23.00
N ASN A 65 5.90 17.29 22.91
CA ASN A 65 7.00 17.27 23.87
C ASN A 65 7.81 18.59 23.88
N ARG A 66 8.02 19.20 22.71
CA ARG A 66 8.63 20.54 22.62
C ARG A 66 7.74 21.63 23.23
N GLN A 67 6.42 21.52 23.09
CA GLN A 67 5.47 22.48 23.67
C GLN A 67 5.42 22.32 25.19
N THR A 68 5.25 21.10 25.69
CA THR A 68 5.27 20.78 27.13
C THR A 68 6.53 21.30 27.79
N PHE A 69 7.71 21.05 27.21
CA PHE A 69 8.97 21.55 27.77
C PHE A 69 9.04 23.07 27.85
N LYS A 70 8.45 23.80 26.89
CA LYS A 70 8.38 25.27 26.95
C LYS A 70 7.46 25.77 28.06
N GLU A 71 6.42 25.02 28.39
CA GLU A 71 5.40 25.40 29.38
C GLU A 71 5.78 24.99 30.80
N THR A 72 6.28 23.77 30.97
CA THR A 72 6.54 23.15 32.28
C THR A 72 8.01 23.10 32.64
N GLY A 73 8.91 23.20 31.65
CA GLY A 73 10.35 22.96 31.83
C GLY A 73 10.73 21.48 31.89
N GLU A 74 9.78 20.56 31.74
CA GLU A 74 9.97 19.12 31.77
C GLU A 74 9.46 18.46 30.48
N TYR A 75 10.12 17.39 30.05
CA TYR A 75 9.66 16.56 28.94
C TYR A 75 8.56 15.59 29.40
N LEU A 76 7.74 15.12 28.47
CA LEU A 76 6.78 14.04 28.71
C LEU A 76 7.49 12.79 29.23
N SER A 77 6.88 12.16 30.23
CA SER A 77 7.33 10.87 30.76
C SER A 77 7.18 9.74 29.73
N GLU A 78 7.90 8.64 29.93
CA GLU A 78 7.80 7.48 29.05
C GLU A 78 6.38 6.89 29.03
N GLU A 79 5.67 6.94 30.15
CA GLU A 79 4.30 6.47 30.28
C GLU A 79 3.32 7.31 29.45
N GLU A 80 3.50 8.63 29.46
CA GLU A 80 2.72 9.56 28.64
C GLU A 80 2.99 9.32 27.16
N ILE A 81 4.26 9.17 26.77
CA ILE A 81 4.66 8.84 25.40
C ILE A 81 4.02 7.52 24.93
N LYS A 82 4.06 6.48 25.77
CA LYS A 82 3.47 5.16 25.47
C LYS A 82 1.96 5.21 25.29
N ALA A 83 1.26 6.16 25.91
CA ALA A 83 -0.18 6.34 25.74
C ALA A 83 -0.54 6.84 24.34
N PHE A 84 0.33 7.63 23.70
CA PHE A 84 0.12 8.11 22.33
C PHE A 84 0.53 7.08 21.27
N ARG A 85 1.66 6.39 21.49
CA ARG A 85 2.20 5.42 20.54
C ARG A 85 2.93 4.30 21.27
N GLN A 86 2.60 3.05 20.94
CA GLN A 86 3.37 1.92 21.45
C GLN A 86 4.78 1.88 20.80
N PRO A 87 5.84 1.63 21.58
CA PRO A 87 7.19 1.58 21.05
C PRO A 87 7.34 0.40 20.11
N ARG A 88 7.87 0.66 18.91
CA ARG A 88 8.21 -0.39 17.94
C ARG A 88 9.61 -0.92 18.24
N TRP A 89 9.88 -2.13 17.77
CA TRP A 89 11.21 -2.73 17.87
C TRP A 89 12.27 -1.93 17.06
N THR A 90 11.84 -1.16 16.06
CA THR A 90 12.67 -0.25 15.25
C THR A 90 13.10 1.01 16.01
N ASP A 91 12.35 1.45 17.02
CA ASP A 91 12.60 2.74 17.70
C ASP A 91 13.86 2.72 18.57
N ARG A 92 14.34 1.52 18.91
CA ARG A 92 15.56 1.30 19.68
C ARG A 92 16.81 1.17 18.81
N ARG A 93 16.66 1.29 17.49
CA ARG A 93 17.79 1.25 16.56
C ARG A 93 18.32 2.67 16.39
N GLU A 94 19.59 2.87 16.71
CA GLU A 94 20.33 4.01 16.17
C GLU A 94 20.44 3.79 14.66
N PHE A 95 19.73 4.60 13.87
CA PHE A 95 19.99 4.68 12.45
C PHE A 95 21.41 5.26 12.32
N GLN A 96 22.34 4.47 11.78
CA GLN A 96 23.57 5.06 11.25
C GLN A 96 23.14 5.91 10.07
N ASP A 97 23.21 7.22 10.22
CA ASP A 97 23.24 8.12 9.08
C ASP A 97 24.53 7.75 8.32
N ASP A 98 24.40 7.28 7.08
CA ASP A 98 25.55 7.13 6.19
C ASP A 98 25.98 8.55 5.78
N ASP A 99 26.95 9.10 6.51
CA ASP A 99 27.72 10.30 6.11
C ASP A 99 28.16 10.24 4.64
#